data_AF-A0A963Z6E4-F1
#
_entry.id   AF-A0A963Z6E4-F1
#
_cell.length_a   1.000
_cell.length_b   1.000
_cell.length_c   1.000
_cell.angle_alpha   90.00
_cell.angle_beta   90.00
_cell.angle_gamma   90.00
#
_symmetry.space_group_name_H-M   'P 1'
#
loop_
_entity.id
_entity.type
_entity.pdbx_description
1 polymer ?
#
loop_
_entity_poly.entity_id
_entity_poly.type
_entity_poly.pdbx_seq_one_letter_code
_entity_poly.pdbx_strand_id
1 'polypeptide(L)'
;MRFRGIVYRAHHPRWAFSPLSGEGAARYGGRFNPLGMPALYTALRMQTAWLEAQQAFPFKAQPMTLCAYEVDCADVADLTDPAGLAALGATPATLACPWEDIASRRQMPPSWDLARRLQAAGIAAVMVPSFAAGATPEDVNMVFWAWTPAPPHSVTVIDDQGRLPHDDRSWQG
;
A
#
# COMPACT_ATOMS: atom_id res chain seq x y z
N MET A 1 7.11 2.82 -15.29
CA MET A 1 8.56 2.95 -15.00
C MET A 1 8.98 1.82 -14.06
N ARG A 2 10.26 1.44 -14.05
CA ARG A 2 10.79 0.45 -13.11
C ARG A 2 11.19 1.11 -11.79
N PHE A 3 10.71 0.59 -10.66
CA PHE A 3 11.16 0.97 -9.33
C PHE A 3 12.11 -0.09 -8.76
N ARG A 4 13.24 0.36 -8.22
CA ARG A 4 14.20 -0.45 -7.47
C ARG A 4 14.56 0.28 -6.19
N GLY A 5 14.31 -0.34 -5.05
CA GLY A 5 14.57 0.30 -3.77
C GLY A 5 13.93 -0.41 -2.61
N ILE A 6 13.96 0.26 -1.46
CA ILE A 6 13.37 -0.24 -0.22
C ILE A 6 12.06 0.48 0.04
N VAL A 7 11.05 -0.30 0.46
CA VAL A 7 9.79 0.23 0.99
C VAL A 7 9.51 -0.36 2.37
N TYR A 8 8.60 0.26 3.10
CA TYR A 8 8.31 -0.07 4.50
C TYR A 8 6.83 -0.34 4.69
N ARG A 9 6.49 -1.27 5.57
CA ARG A 9 5.11 -1.53 6.01
C ARG A 9 5.10 -1.82 7.50
N ALA A 10 4.20 -1.16 8.21
CA ALA A 10 3.91 -1.47 9.61
C ALA A 10 2.70 -2.40 9.70
N HIS A 11 2.86 -3.52 10.41
CA HIS A 11 1.85 -4.54 10.60
C HIS A 11 1.31 -4.50 12.01
N HIS A 12 0.03 -4.86 12.14
CA HIS A 12 -0.46 -5.31 13.43
C HIS A 12 0.35 -6.56 13.83
N PRO A 13 0.97 -6.64 15.03
CA PRO A 13 1.93 -7.68 15.36
C PRO A 13 1.40 -9.11 15.13
N ARG A 14 0.13 -9.34 15.48
CA ARG A 14 -0.57 -10.62 15.23
C ARG A 14 -0.47 -11.12 13.79
N TRP A 15 -0.49 -10.23 12.80
CA TRP A 15 -0.52 -10.59 11.37
C TRP A 15 0.86 -10.52 10.70
N ALA A 16 1.91 -10.17 11.44
CA ALA A 16 3.25 -9.99 10.90
C ALA A 16 3.88 -11.28 10.33
N PHE A 17 3.29 -12.45 10.59
CA PHE A 17 3.71 -13.74 10.03
C PHE A 17 3.42 -13.88 8.53
N SER A 18 2.56 -13.02 7.97
CA SER A 18 2.23 -13.00 6.55
C SER A 18 2.51 -11.61 5.94
N PRO A 19 3.78 -11.17 5.89
CA PRO A 19 4.15 -9.78 5.61
C PRO A 19 3.81 -9.32 4.19
N LEU A 20 3.65 -10.26 3.25
CA LEU A 20 3.28 -10.00 1.85
C LEU A 20 1.79 -10.20 1.56
N SER A 21 0.96 -10.50 2.57
CA SER A 21 -0.47 -10.70 2.34
C SER A 21 -1.16 -9.39 1.98
N GLY A 22 -1.98 -9.46 0.92
CA GLY A 22 -2.92 -8.43 0.49
C GLY A 22 -4.38 -8.78 0.77
N GLU A 23 -4.65 -9.86 1.50
CA GLU A 23 -6.01 -10.38 1.72
C GLU A 23 -6.89 -9.42 2.53
N GLY A 24 -6.31 -8.76 3.54
CA GLY A 24 -7.02 -7.74 4.31
C GLY A 24 -7.50 -6.59 3.42
N ALA A 25 -6.62 -6.10 2.54
CA ALA A 25 -6.97 -5.07 1.57
C ALA A 25 -8.01 -5.57 0.56
N ALA A 26 -7.92 -6.80 0.08
CA ALA A 26 -8.95 -7.38 -0.78
C ALA A 26 -10.32 -7.47 -0.07
N ARG A 27 -10.33 -7.83 1.21
CA ARG A 27 -11.57 -8.06 1.97
C ARG A 27 -12.30 -6.78 2.32
N TYR A 28 -11.57 -5.72 2.69
CA TYR A 28 -12.16 -4.47 3.18
C TYR A 28 -12.07 -3.32 2.16
N GLY A 29 -11.28 -3.50 1.10
CA GLY A 29 -10.90 -2.42 0.21
C GLY A 29 -9.91 -1.47 0.89
N GLY A 30 -9.45 -0.51 0.11
CA GLY A 30 -8.62 0.59 0.57
C GLY A 30 -8.71 1.74 -0.42
N ARG A 31 -8.07 2.88 -0.13
CA ARG A 31 -8.13 4.05 -1.02
C ARG A 31 -7.79 3.72 -2.47
N PHE A 32 -6.84 2.82 -2.71
CA PHE A 32 -6.34 2.47 -4.03
C PHE A 32 -6.61 1.01 -4.43
N ASN A 33 -7.58 0.34 -3.82
CA ASN A 33 -8.03 -0.97 -4.27
C ASN A 33 -9.52 -1.23 -3.92
N PRO A 34 -10.35 -1.64 -4.89
CA PRO A 34 -11.71 -2.09 -4.63
C PRO A 34 -11.76 -3.41 -3.85
N LEU A 35 -12.94 -3.72 -3.32
CA LEU A 35 -13.23 -5.04 -2.75
C LEU A 35 -12.92 -6.15 -3.76
N GLY A 36 -12.29 -7.22 -3.28
CA GLY A 36 -11.86 -8.37 -4.07
C GLY A 36 -10.51 -8.19 -4.77
N MET A 37 -9.92 -6.98 -4.74
CA MET A 37 -8.61 -6.72 -5.35
C MET A 37 -7.52 -6.70 -4.27
N PRO A 38 -6.63 -7.71 -4.23
CA PRO A 38 -5.50 -7.71 -3.31
C PRO A 38 -4.61 -6.48 -3.53
N ALA A 39 -4.15 -5.91 -2.43
CA ALA A 39 -3.20 -4.83 -2.47
C ALA A 39 -2.21 -4.90 -1.31
N LEU A 40 -0.96 -4.60 -1.61
CA LEU A 40 0.11 -4.45 -0.63
C LEU A 40 0.43 -2.96 -0.49
N TYR A 41 0.04 -2.38 0.64
CA TYR A 41 0.33 -0.98 0.98
C TYR A 41 1.67 -0.89 1.69
N THR A 42 2.55 -0.05 1.15
CA THR A 42 3.86 0.26 1.71
C THR A 42 4.14 1.75 1.58
N ALA A 43 5.22 2.23 2.18
CA ALA A 43 5.69 3.58 2.01
C ALA A 43 7.18 3.65 1.69
N LEU A 44 7.61 4.69 0.98
CA LEU A 44 9.02 4.90 0.63
C LEU A 44 9.88 5.26 1.84
N ARG A 45 9.27 5.67 2.95
CA ARG A 45 9.93 6.02 4.21
C ARG A 45 9.31 5.26 5.38
N MET A 46 10.16 4.90 6.34
CA MET A 46 9.74 4.30 7.60
C MET A 46 8.74 5.17 8.37
N GLN A 47 8.99 6.49 8.41
CA GLN A 47 8.14 7.46 9.10
C GLN A 47 6.74 7.49 8.53
N THR A 48 6.61 7.46 7.20
CA THR A 48 5.33 7.42 6.51
C THR A 48 4.58 6.12 6.78
N ALA A 49 5.27 4.97 6.72
CA ALA A 49 4.66 3.67 7.03
C ALA A 49 4.14 3.62 8.47
N TRP A 50 4.87 4.23 9.41
CA TRP A 50 4.41 4.36 10.79
C TRP A 50 3.21 5.31 10.91
N LEU A 51 3.25 6.48 10.26
CA LEU A 51 2.17 7.47 10.26
C LEU A 51 0.85 6.85 9.77
N GLU A 52 0.88 6.18 8.61
CA GLU A 52 -0.26 5.48 8.01
C GLU A 52 -0.84 4.43 8.94
N ALA A 53 0.01 3.59 9.56
CA ALA A 53 -0.42 2.55 10.47
C ALA A 53 -1.13 3.08 11.73
N GLN A 54 -0.80 4.30 12.16
CA GLN A 54 -1.41 4.93 13.33
C GLN A 54 -2.64 5.78 13.01
N GLN A 55 -3.02 5.94 11.74
CA GLN A 55 -4.15 6.79 11.34
C GLN A 55 -5.48 6.37 11.99
N ALA A 56 -5.68 5.08 12.27
CA ALA A 56 -6.83 4.57 13.00
C ALA A 56 -6.77 4.81 14.52
N PHE A 57 -5.61 5.23 15.04
CA PHE A 57 -5.32 5.39 16.47
C PHE A 57 -4.76 6.79 16.83
N PRO A 58 -5.40 7.89 16.38
CA PRO A 58 -4.82 9.24 16.43
C PRO A 58 -4.49 9.74 17.85
N PHE A 59 -5.14 9.19 18.88
CA PHE A 59 -4.94 9.62 20.27
C PHE A 59 -4.03 8.70 21.09
N LYS A 60 -3.65 7.52 20.59
CA LYS A 60 -2.76 6.60 21.30
C LYS A 60 -2.12 5.60 20.34
N ALA A 61 -0.83 5.80 20.09
CA ALA A 61 -0.01 4.86 19.33
C ALA A 61 -0.16 3.43 19.88
N GLN A 62 -0.51 2.49 19.00
CA GLN A 62 -0.48 1.06 19.31
C GLN A 62 0.88 0.45 18.91
N PRO A 63 1.32 -0.64 19.57
CA PRO A 63 2.50 -1.38 19.11
C PRO A 63 2.28 -1.95 17.71
N MET A 64 3.26 -1.77 16.82
CA MET A 64 3.26 -2.29 15.46
C MET A 64 4.60 -2.96 15.15
N THR A 65 4.59 -3.92 14.23
CA THR A 65 5.79 -4.54 13.68
C THR A 65 6.14 -3.87 12.36
N LEU A 66 7.19 -3.06 12.35
CA LEU A 66 7.66 -2.41 11.13
C LEU A 66 8.63 -3.32 10.37
N CYS A 67 8.35 -3.55 9.09
CA CYS A 67 9.15 -4.35 8.18
C CYS A 67 9.66 -3.50 7.02
N ALA A 68 10.87 -3.81 6.54
CA ALA A 68 11.41 -3.31 5.29
C ALA A 68 11.28 -4.39 4.20
N TYR A 69 11.18 -3.95 2.95
CA TYR A 69 11.02 -4.82 1.79
C TYR A 69 11.95 -4.35 0.68
N GLU A 70 12.64 -5.30 0.07
CA GLU A 70 13.36 -5.08 -1.17
C GLU A 70 12.40 -5.21 -2.35
N VAL A 71 12.44 -4.23 -3.25
CA VAL A 71 11.55 -4.15 -4.41
C VAL A 71 12.37 -4.03 -5.69
N ASP A 72 11.99 -4.84 -6.68
CA ASP A 72 12.39 -4.68 -8.07
C ASP A 72 11.15 -4.89 -8.96
N CYS A 73 10.45 -3.80 -9.29
CA CYS A 73 9.15 -3.82 -9.95
C CYS A 73 9.15 -2.99 -11.26
N ALA A 74 8.87 -3.62 -12.40
CA ALA A 74 8.97 -3.01 -13.73
C ALA A 74 7.81 -2.06 -14.09
N ASP A 75 6.58 -2.38 -13.69
CA ASP A 75 5.36 -1.71 -14.16
C ASP A 75 4.76 -0.83 -13.06
N VAL A 76 5.49 0.23 -12.71
CA VAL A 76 5.06 1.22 -11.71
C VAL A 76 4.59 2.50 -12.39
N ALA A 77 3.40 2.99 -12.02
CA ALA A 77 2.96 4.33 -12.40
C ALA A 77 3.23 5.32 -11.26
N ASP A 78 3.88 6.43 -11.59
CA ASP A 78 4.10 7.52 -10.64
C ASP A 78 2.92 8.50 -10.71
N LEU A 79 2.10 8.51 -9.66
CA LEU A 79 0.95 9.39 -9.53
C LEU A 79 1.26 10.61 -8.63
N THR A 80 2.52 10.78 -8.22
CA THR A 80 2.99 11.97 -7.50
C THR A 80 3.38 13.10 -8.45
N ASP A 81 3.76 12.76 -9.68
CA ASP A 81 3.97 13.72 -10.78
C ASP A 81 2.62 14.19 -11.35
N PRO A 82 2.30 15.50 -11.28
CA PRO A 82 1.07 16.04 -11.85
C PRO A 82 0.91 15.77 -13.36
N ALA A 83 2.01 15.73 -14.12
CA ALA A 83 1.95 15.47 -15.55
C ALA A 83 1.63 13.99 -15.84
N GLY A 84 2.31 13.06 -15.17
CA GLY A 84 2.01 11.63 -15.22
C GLY A 84 0.57 11.31 -14.77
N LEU A 85 0.10 11.95 -13.71
CA LEU A 85 -1.27 11.80 -13.21
C LEU A 85 -2.32 12.22 -14.26
N ALA A 86 -2.11 13.39 -14.88
CA ALA A 86 -3.00 13.90 -15.92
C ALA A 86 -3.00 13.00 -17.17
N ALA A 87 -1.84 12.48 -17.58
CA ALA A 87 -1.72 11.56 -18.71
C ALA A 87 -2.50 10.25 -18.50
N LEU A 88 -2.74 9.85 -17.25
CA LEU A 88 -3.53 8.68 -16.86
C LEU A 88 -5.04 8.99 -16.66
N GLY A 89 -5.46 10.20 -17.03
CA GLY A 89 -6.84 10.66 -16.92
C GLY A 89 -7.30 10.81 -15.47
N ALA A 90 -6.38 11.15 -14.56
CA ALA A 90 -6.65 11.37 -13.15
C ALA A 90 -6.23 12.77 -12.72
N THR A 91 -6.75 13.19 -11.57
CA THR A 91 -6.45 14.49 -10.95
C THR A 91 -6.06 14.28 -9.50
N PRO A 92 -5.46 15.28 -8.81
CA PRO A 92 -5.24 15.19 -7.37
C PRO A 92 -6.53 14.87 -6.60
N ALA A 93 -7.68 15.38 -7.05
CA ALA A 93 -8.99 15.08 -6.46
C ALA A 93 -9.42 13.61 -6.66
N THR A 94 -8.99 12.95 -7.73
CA THR A 94 -9.21 11.51 -7.94
C THR A 94 -8.53 10.71 -6.83
N LEU A 95 -7.28 11.05 -6.49
CA LEU A 95 -6.52 10.36 -5.42
C LEU A 95 -7.07 10.71 -4.03
N ALA A 96 -7.44 11.98 -3.82
CA ALA A 96 -7.94 12.50 -2.55
C ALA A 96 -9.41 12.17 -2.26
N CYS A 97 -10.12 11.49 -3.18
CA CYS A 97 -11.55 11.28 -3.05
C CYS A 97 -11.94 10.62 -1.70
N PRO A 98 -13.12 10.92 -1.14
CA PRO A 98 -13.59 10.31 0.11
C PRO A 98 -14.06 8.87 -0.16
N TRP A 99 -13.13 8.00 -0.54
CA TRP A 99 -13.39 6.66 -1.08
C TRP A 99 -14.27 5.81 -0.17
N GLU A 100 -14.06 5.89 1.15
CA GLU A 100 -14.80 5.10 2.13
C GLU A 100 -16.28 5.50 2.19
N ASP A 101 -16.59 6.81 2.20
CA ASP A 101 -17.96 7.31 2.14
C ASP A 101 -18.64 6.94 0.82
N ILE A 102 -17.94 7.13 -0.32
CA ILE A 102 -18.48 6.78 -1.64
C ILE A 102 -18.77 5.27 -1.72
N ALA A 103 -17.84 4.42 -1.26
CA ALA A 103 -17.99 2.97 -1.24
C ALA A 103 -19.11 2.52 -0.29
N SER A 104 -19.28 3.18 0.86
CA SER A 104 -20.37 2.89 1.81
C SER A 104 -21.76 3.10 1.19
N ARG A 105 -21.87 4.03 0.24
CA ARG A 105 -23.07 4.30 -0.56
C ARG A 105 -23.21 3.38 -1.78
N ARG A 106 -22.37 2.34 -1.89
CA ARG A 106 -22.29 1.38 -3.00
C ARG A 106 -22.01 2.03 -4.35
N GLN A 107 -21.33 3.17 -4.35
CA GLN A 107 -20.88 3.86 -5.55
C GLN A 107 -19.40 3.54 -5.82
N MET A 108 -18.95 3.74 -7.05
CA MET A 108 -17.55 3.52 -7.44
C MET A 108 -16.70 4.75 -7.05
N PRO A 109 -15.74 4.63 -6.12
CA PRO A 109 -14.77 5.70 -5.88
C PRO A 109 -13.91 5.97 -7.12
N PRO A 110 -13.62 7.24 -7.45
CA PRO A 110 -12.72 7.58 -8.56
C PRO A 110 -11.34 6.90 -8.47
N SER A 111 -10.80 6.74 -7.26
CA SER A 111 -9.52 6.05 -7.03
C SER A 111 -9.60 4.54 -7.29
N TRP A 112 -10.76 3.91 -7.09
CA TRP A 112 -10.98 2.50 -7.40
C TRP A 112 -11.09 2.27 -8.90
N ASP A 113 -11.81 3.14 -9.61
CA ASP A 113 -11.86 3.10 -11.08
C ASP A 113 -10.45 3.24 -11.67
N LEU A 114 -9.68 4.21 -11.18
CA LEU A 114 -8.28 4.38 -11.58
C LEU A 114 -7.46 3.11 -11.31
N ALA A 115 -7.57 2.52 -10.13
CA ALA A 115 -6.85 1.28 -9.79
C ALA A 115 -7.19 0.13 -10.75
N ARG A 116 -8.48 -0.07 -11.07
CA ARG A 116 -8.90 -1.11 -12.03
C ARG A 116 -8.37 -0.86 -13.43
N ARG A 117 -8.42 0.39 -13.91
CA ARG A 117 -7.90 0.75 -15.24
C ARG A 117 -6.39 0.52 -15.33
N LEU A 118 -5.64 0.93 -14.32
CA LEU A 118 -4.19 0.75 -14.29
C LEU A 118 -3.81 -0.73 -14.21
N GLN A 119 -4.45 -1.52 -13.34
CA GLN A 119 -4.22 -2.95 -13.26
C GLN A 119 -4.56 -3.66 -14.59
N ALA A 120 -5.69 -3.31 -15.22
CA ALA A 120 -6.07 -3.86 -16.52
C ALA A 120 -5.09 -3.48 -17.65
N ALA A 121 -4.38 -2.36 -17.50
CA ALA A 121 -3.31 -1.93 -18.39
C ALA A 121 -1.94 -2.59 -18.08
N GLY A 122 -1.88 -3.53 -17.14
CA GLY A 122 -0.66 -4.24 -16.77
C GLY A 122 0.23 -3.50 -15.76
N ILE A 123 -0.25 -2.39 -15.17
CA ILE A 123 0.47 -1.70 -14.09
C ILE A 123 0.39 -2.55 -12.82
N ALA A 124 1.55 -2.91 -12.29
CA ALA A 124 1.70 -3.74 -11.09
C ALA A 124 1.61 -2.93 -9.81
N ALA A 125 2.05 -1.66 -9.82
CA ALA A 125 2.03 -0.81 -8.63
C ALA A 125 1.90 0.69 -8.97
N VAL A 126 1.53 1.47 -7.97
CA VAL A 126 1.49 2.94 -8.05
C VAL A 126 2.25 3.59 -6.92
N MET A 127 2.92 4.70 -7.21
CA MET A 127 3.39 5.64 -6.20
C MET A 127 2.36 6.75 -6.05
N VAL A 128 1.94 7.04 -4.82
CA VAL A 128 0.87 8.00 -4.49
C VAL A 128 1.26 8.80 -3.26
N PRO A 129 0.83 10.08 -3.15
CA PRO A 129 1.00 10.80 -1.90
C PRO A 129 0.25 10.09 -0.76
N SER A 130 0.78 10.19 0.45
CA SER A 130 0.09 9.78 1.67
C SER A 130 -1.09 10.72 1.94
N PHE A 131 -2.20 10.13 2.42
CA PHE A 131 -3.40 10.86 2.85
C PHE A 131 -3.64 10.73 4.35
N ALA A 132 -2.64 10.24 5.09
CA ALA A 132 -2.69 10.19 6.54
C ALA A 132 -2.71 11.61 7.13
N ALA A 133 -3.36 11.76 8.29
CA ALA A 133 -3.37 13.03 9.00
C ALA A 133 -1.93 13.41 9.41
N GLY A 134 -1.46 14.58 9.00
CA GLY A 134 -0.09 15.04 9.25
C GLY A 134 0.93 14.64 8.19
N ALA A 135 0.51 13.98 7.10
CA ALA A 135 1.36 13.70 5.96
C ALA A 135 1.83 15.01 5.27
N THR A 136 3.06 14.97 4.78
CA THR A 136 3.75 16.03 4.06
C THR A 136 3.95 15.62 2.60
N PRO A 137 4.39 16.52 1.70
CA PRO A 137 4.72 16.16 0.32
C PRO A 137 5.83 15.09 0.19
N GLU A 138 6.64 14.87 1.23
CA GLU A 138 7.68 13.83 1.24
C GLU A 138 7.13 12.45 1.61
N ASP A 139 5.88 12.36 2.07
CA ASP A 139 5.23 11.13 2.46
C ASP A 139 4.58 10.48 1.24
N VAL A 140 5.29 9.53 0.65
CA VAL A 140 4.87 8.80 -0.54
C VAL A 140 4.67 7.33 -0.21
N ASN A 141 3.49 6.82 -0.55
CA ASN A 141 3.14 5.41 -0.47
C ASN A 141 3.41 4.72 -1.81
N MET A 142 3.71 3.44 -1.74
CA MET A 142 3.74 2.54 -2.88
C MET A 142 2.73 1.42 -2.66
N VAL A 143 1.75 1.31 -3.56
CA VAL A 143 0.67 0.32 -3.49
C VAL A 143 0.83 -0.66 -4.64
N PHE A 144 1.00 -1.94 -4.32
CA PHE A 144 1.13 -3.01 -5.31
C PHE A 144 -0.20 -3.75 -5.45
N TRP A 145 -0.56 -4.10 -6.69
CA TRP A 145 -1.70 -4.96 -7.03
C TRP A 145 -1.26 -6.31 -7.62
N ALA A 146 -0.04 -6.35 -8.15
CA ALA A 146 0.61 -7.57 -8.60
C ALA A 146 2.05 -7.57 -8.06
N TRP A 147 2.41 -8.61 -7.32
CA TRP A 147 3.76 -8.81 -6.82
C TRP A 147 4.04 -10.31 -6.64
N THR A 148 5.31 -10.67 -6.76
CA THR A 148 5.81 -12.03 -6.51
C THR A 148 7.16 -11.92 -5.79
N PRO A 149 7.77 -13.01 -5.29
CA PRO A 149 9.14 -12.95 -4.75
C PRO A 149 10.21 -12.89 -5.86
N ALA A 150 9.82 -12.81 -7.13
CA ALA A 150 10.72 -12.80 -8.27
C ALA A 150 10.39 -11.65 -9.26
N PRO A 151 11.34 -11.27 -10.13
CA PRO A 151 11.10 -10.34 -11.22
C PRO A 151 9.98 -10.84 -12.17
N PRO A 152 9.28 -9.94 -12.89
CA PRO A 152 9.57 -8.50 -13.00
C PRO A 152 8.89 -7.63 -11.94
N HIS A 153 8.07 -8.20 -11.04
CA HIS A 153 7.33 -7.50 -9.98
C HIS A 153 7.72 -8.03 -8.61
N SER A 154 9.02 -7.98 -8.31
CA SER A 154 9.58 -8.58 -7.10
C SER A 154 9.31 -7.70 -5.88
N VAL A 155 8.76 -8.29 -4.83
CA VAL A 155 8.66 -7.70 -3.49
C VAL A 155 8.99 -8.77 -2.46
N THR A 156 10.08 -8.56 -1.72
CA THR A 156 10.58 -9.53 -0.73
C THR A 156 10.78 -8.84 0.60
N VAL A 157 10.26 -9.44 1.68
CA VAL A 157 10.48 -8.93 3.04
C VAL A 157 11.94 -9.14 3.43
N ILE A 158 12.54 -8.15 4.11
CA ILE A 158 13.86 -8.26 4.71
C ILE A 158 13.69 -8.82 6.12
N ASP A 159 13.93 -10.11 6.29
CA ASP A 159 13.93 -10.82 7.58
C ASP A 159 15.04 -11.90 7.60
N ASP A 160 16.28 -11.50 7.31
CA ASP A 160 17.47 -12.35 7.24
C ASP A 160 17.80 -13.06 8.56
N GLN A 161 17.30 -12.53 9.68
CA GLN A 161 17.50 -13.07 11.02
C GLN A 161 16.28 -13.85 11.56
N GLY A 162 15.21 -14.01 10.77
CA GLY A 162 14.02 -14.77 11.17
C GLY A 162 13.32 -14.23 12.41
N ARG A 163 13.18 -12.90 12.50
CA ARG A 163 12.57 -12.19 13.64
C ARG A 163 11.06 -12.13 13.55
N LEU A 164 10.48 -12.34 12.36
CA LEU A 164 9.04 -12.34 12.22
C LEU A 164 8.42 -13.60 12.85
N PRO A 165 7.20 -13.50 13.40
CA PRO A 165 6.48 -14.66 13.88
C PRO A 165 6.26 -15.65 12.73
N HIS A 166 6.32 -16.94 13.03
CA HIS A 166 6.13 -17.98 12.01
C HIS A 166 4.66 -18.18 11.65
N ASP A 167 3.77 -18.03 12.65
CA ASP A 167 2.32 -18.16 12.51
C ASP A 167 1.59 -17.53 13.71
N ASP A 168 0.26 -17.64 13.76
CA ASP A 168 -0.58 -17.12 14.85
C ASP A 168 -0.23 -17.72 16.23
N ARG A 169 0.41 -18.91 16.28
CA ARG A 169 0.83 -19.55 17.54
C ARG A 169 2.05 -18.89 18.16
N SER A 170 2.78 -18.08 17.41
CA SER A 170 3.89 -17.27 17.94
C SER A 170 3.43 -16.26 19.02
N TRP A 171 2.12 -16.04 19.16
CA TRP A 171 1.50 -15.18 20.16
C TRP A 171 0.76 -15.93 21.27
N GLN A 172 0.80 -17.27 21.27
CA GLN A 172 0.26 -18.08 22.36
C GLN A 172 1.33 -18.21 23.45
N GLY A 173 1.04 -17.70 24.64
CA GLY A 173 1.86 -17.86 25.85
C GLY A 173 1.43 -19.04 26.69
#